data_AF-M7TG02-F1
#
_entry.id   AF-M7TG02-F1
#
_cell.length_a   1.000
_cell.length_b   1.000
_cell.length_c   1.000
_cell.angle_alpha   90.00
_cell.angle_beta   90.00
_cell.angle_gamma   90.00
#
_symmetry.space_group_name_H-M   'P 1'
#
loop_
_entity.id
_entity.type
_entity.pdbx_description
1 polymer ?
#
loop_
_entity_poly.entity_id
_entity_poly.type
_entity_poly.pdbx_seq_one_letter_code
_entity_poly.pdbx_strand_id
1 'polypeptide(L)'
;MKMEPWTKSAICTFGFPSGVETHETRMAWHGTFRQVIHTWLFSASSKEHKWWLDSIDHKITPECRKLLEEYSKIPPEDVRQHIYDIRGKAWAIRPYPCTGLGRFLDNLLAQSPAYKDIVARLKGGDSFIDIGCFLGQELRQLVWDLNGAPTDQLHAVGIVNHWGLGYEFFS
;
A
#
# COMPACT_ATOMS: atom_id res chain seq x y z
N MET A 1 2.43 5.53 20.20
CA MET A 1 1.91 4.16 20.41
C MET A 1 2.29 3.37 19.17
N LYS A 2 3.34 2.54 19.25
CA LYS A 2 3.76 1.70 18.12
C LYS A 2 2.74 0.56 17.99
N MET A 3 2.33 0.25 16.77
CA MET A 3 1.42 -0.87 16.55
C MET A 3 2.15 -2.19 16.77
N GLU A 4 1.53 -3.10 17.50
CA GLU A 4 1.95 -4.50 17.55
C GLU A 4 1.87 -5.13 16.15
N PRO A 5 2.71 -6.14 15.83
CA PRO A 5 2.62 -6.86 14.58
C PRO A 5 1.22 -7.47 14.40
N TRP A 6 0.55 -7.08 13.31
CA TRP A 6 -0.71 -7.65 12.85
C TRP A 6 -0.56 -9.17 12.68
N THR A 7 -1.23 -9.93 13.53
CA THR A 7 -1.21 -11.41 13.50
C THR A 7 -2.16 -12.00 12.47
N LYS A 8 -2.93 -11.18 11.74
CA LYS A 8 -3.90 -11.63 10.73
C LYS A 8 -3.75 -10.87 9.41
N SER A 9 -2.72 -11.21 8.65
CA SER A 9 -2.68 -10.89 7.21
C SER A 9 -3.30 -12.04 6.43
N ALA A 10 -4.43 -11.81 5.76
CA ALA A 10 -4.97 -12.78 4.81
C ALA A 10 -4.42 -12.45 3.41
N ILE A 11 -3.63 -13.35 2.84
CA ILE A 11 -3.33 -13.35 1.41
C ILE A 11 -4.56 -13.93 0.73
N CYS A 12 -5.33 -13.11 0.02
CA CYS A 12 -6.43 -13.62 -0.79
C CYS A 12 -5.84 -14.28 -2.04
N THR A 13 -5.76 -15.62 -2.04
CA THR A 13 -5.66 -16.38 -3.29
C THR A 13 -7.04 -16.36 -3.93
N PHE A 14 -7.21 -15.63 -5.03
CA PHE A 14 -8.47 -15.60 -5.77
C PHE A 14 -8.87 -17.01 -6.23
N GLY A 15 -9.82 -17.62 -5.52
CA GLY A 15 -10.68 -18.68 -6.05
C GLY A 15 -11.90 -18.03 -6.68
N PHE A 16 -12.07 -18.18 -8.00
CA PHE A 16 -13.19 -17.59 -8.72
C PHE A 16 -14.48 -18.41 -8.52
N PRO A 17 -15.65 -17.76 -8.28
CA PRO A 17 -16.93 -18.46 -8.21
C PRO A 17 -17.37 -18.93 -9.61
N SER A 18 -18.06 -20.06 -9.64
CA SER A 18 -18.57 -20.70 -10.86
C SER A 18 -19.90 -20.10 -11.32
N GLY A 19 -19.88 -19.42 -12.48
CA GLY A 19 -21.06 -19.09 -13.31
C GLY A 19 -21.20 -17.59 -13.59
N VAL A 20 -21.64 -17.09 -14.75
CA VAL A 20 -21.86 -17.65 -16.11
C VAL A 20 -21.37 -16.53 -17.05
N GLU A 21 -20.24 -16.75 -17.72
CA GLU A 21 -19.73 -15.89 -18.79
C GLU A 21 -19.47 -16.80 -20.00
N THR A 22 -19.80 -16.32 -21.20
CA THR A 22 -19.69 -17.12 -22.42
C THR A 22 -18.23 -17.50 -22.69
N HIS A 23 -18.01 -18.66 -23.31
CA HIS A 23 -16.66 -19.20 -23.56
C HIS A 23 -15.77 -18.22 -24.35
N GLU A 24 -16.36 -17.40 -25.22
CA GLU A 24 -15.65 -16.39 -26.02
C GLU A 24 -15.28 -15.13 -25.23
N THR A 25 -16.17 -14.64 -24.35
CA THR A 25 -15.83 -13.51 -23.45
C THR A 25 -14.77 -13.92 -22.43
N ARG A 26 -14.82 -15.15 -21.91
CA ARG A 26 -13.72 -15.72 -21.10
C ARG A 26 -12.41 -15.76 -21.88
N MET A 27 -12.37 -16.22 -23.13
CA MET A 27 -11.09 -16.34 -23.87
C MET A 27 -10.45 -14.97 -24.19
N ALA A 28 -11.25 -13.96 -24.57
CA ALA A 28 -10.75 -12.62 -24.87
C ALA A 28 -10.30 -11.82 -23.63
N TRP A 29 -11.03 -11.94 -22.51
CA TRP A 29 -10.62 -11.37 -21.22
C TRP A 29 -9.43 -12.12 -20.62
N HIS A 30 -9.44 -13.46 -20.64
CA HIS A 30 -8.36 -14.25 -20.08
C HIS A 30 -7.05 -14.12 -20.86
N GLY A 31 -7.08 -13.98 -22.19
CA GLY A 31 -5.86 -13.80 -22.99
C GLY A 31 -5.15 -12.49 -22.67
N THR A 32 -5.86 -11.37 -22.83
CA THR A 32 -5.25 -10.03 -22.69
C THR A 32 -5.01 -9.67 -21.23
N PHE A 33 -5.98 -9.92 -20.35
CA PHE A 33 -5.85 -9.58 -18.93
C PHE A 33 -4.86 -10.52 -18.24
N ARG A 34 -4.87 -11.85 -18.47
CA ARG A 34 -3.80 -12.70 -17.91
C ARG A 34 -2.46 -12.34 -18.48
N GLN A 35 -2.29 -12.03 -19.76
CA GLN A 35 -0.96 -11.74 -20.30
C GLN A 35 -0.40 -10.42 -19.77
N VAL A 36 -1.26 -9.41 -19.59
CA VAL A 36 -0.91 -8.18 -18.86
C VAL A 36 -0.58 -8.53 -17.40
N ILE A 37 -1.47 -9.20 -16.66
CA ILE A 37 -1.21 -9.52 -15.26
C ILE A 37 0.02 -10.44 -15.12
N HIS A 38 0.29 -11.40 -16.01
CA HIS A 38 1.47 -12.27 -16.00
C HIS A 38 2.74 -11.46 -16.25
N THR A 39 2.76 -10.61 -17.29
CA THR A 39 3.91 -9.76 -17.58
C THR A 39 4.19 -8.83 -16.39
N TRP A 40 3.15 -8.36 -15.72
CA TRP A 40 3.23 -7.56 -14.48
C TRP A 40 3.49 -8.37 -13.19
N LEU A 41 3.21 -9.68 -13.19
CA LEU A 41 3.46 -10.60 -12.08
C LEU A 41 4.91 -11.11 -12.08
N PHE A 42 5.53 -11.22 -13.25
CA PHE A 42 6.80 -11.90 -13.43
C PHE A 42 7.91 -11.02 -14.03
N SER A 43 7.68 -9.71 -14.22
CA SER A 43 8.75 -8.79 -14.63
C SER A 43 9.87 -8.74 -13.59
N ALA A 44 11.11 -8.90 -14.05
CA ALA A 44 12.29 -8.77 -13.22
C ALA A 44 12.44 -7.33 -12.71
N SER A 45 12.89 -7.20 -11.46
CA SER A 45 13.22 -5.91 -10.87
C SER A 45 14.47 -5.34 -11.54
N SER A 46 14.30 -4.34 -12.40
CA SER A 46 15.39 -3.56 -13.01
C SER A 46 15.09 -2.07 -12.84
N LYS A 47 16.13 -1.26 -12.62
CA LYS A 47 15.99 0.21 -12.60
C LYS A 47 15.83 0.81 -14.00
N GLU A 48 16.06 0.01 -15.04
CA GLU A 48 15.76 0.37 -16.44
C GLU A 48 14.27 0.14 -16.79
N HIS A 49 13.48 -0.39 -15.84
CA HIS A 49 12.06 -0.59 -16.04
C HIS A 49 11.34 0.74 -16.23
N LYS A 50 10.40 0.82 -17.17
CA LYS A 50 9.64 2.03 -17.55
C LYS A 50 8.91 2.80 -16.43
N TRP A 51 8.83 2.24 -15.22
CA TRP A 51 8.18 2.89 -14.08
C TRP A 51 9.16 3.39 -13.03
N TRP A 52 10.45 3.05 -13.16
CA TRP A 52 11.46 3.53 -12.24
C TRP A 52 11.87 4.96 -12.61
N LEU A 53 11.68 5.89 -11.68
CA LEU A 53 12.24 7.24 -11.78
C LEU A 53 13.51 7.34 -10.95
N ASP A 54 14.57 7.95 -11.48
CA ASP A 54 15.83 8.10 -10.74
C ASP A 54 15.65 8.90 -9.44
N SER A 55 14.80 9.94 -9.48
CA SER A 55 14.40 10.71 -8.31
C SER A 55 12.88 10.77 -8.18
N ILE A 56 12.42 10.64 -6.92
CA ILE A 56 11.04 10.88 -6.50
C ILE A 56 10.96 12.03 -5.49
N ASP A 57 11.97 12.92 -5.44
CA ASP A 57 12.05 13.98 -4.42
C ASP A 57 10.83 14.92 -4.46
N HIS A 58 10.26 15.13 -5.64
CA HIS A 58 9.02 15.90 -5.83
C HIS A 58 7.78 15.27 -5.15
N LYS A 59 7.85 14.00 -4.74
CA LYS A 59 6.81 13.30 -3.95
C LYS A 59 7.02 13.39 -2.45
N ILE A 60 8.21 13.78 -2.00
CA ILE A 60 8.55 13.86 -0.57
C ILE A 60 8.12 15.24 -0.04
N THR A 61 6.80 15.46 0.00
CA THR A 61 6.21 16.73 0.46
C THR A 61 6.19 16.80 1.99
N PRO A 62 6.07 17.99 2.60
CA PRO A 62 5.93 18.13 4.06
C PRO A 62 4.80 17.27 4.63
N GLU A 63 3.68 17.14 3.92
CA GLU A 63 2.52 16.36 4.36
C GLU A 63 2.82 14.86 4.41
N CYS A 64 3.53 14.34 3.40
CA CYS A 64 3.96 12.94 3.37
C CYS A 64 4.93 12.64 4.52
N ARG A 65 5.89 13.54 4.74
CA ARG A 65 6.92 13.41 5.78
C ARG A 65 6.32 13.43 7.18
N LYS A 66 5.23 14.17 7.38
CA LYS A 66 4.59 14.37 8.68
C LYS A 66 4.33 13.06 9.42
N LEU A 67 3.80 12.03 8.73
CA LEU A 67 3.55 10.72 9.35
C LEU A 67 4.87 10.03 9.73
N LEU A 68 5.90 10.10 8.89
CA LEU A 68 7.20 9.48 9.20
C LEU A 68 7.90 10.17 10.38
N GLU A 69 7.89 11.50 10.42
CA GLU A 69 8.52 12.30 11.47
C GLU A 69 7.73 12.22 12.79
N GLU A 70 6.42 12.40 12.76
CA GLU A 70 5.62 12.51 13.98
C GLU A 70 5.14 11.16 14.53
N TYR A 71 4.75 10.22 13.67
CA TYR A 71 4.30 8.89 14.12
C TYR A 71 5.49 7.95 14.33
N SER A 72 6.41 7.89 13.38
CA SER A 72 7.56 6.95 13.41
C SER A 72 8.78 7.51 14.12
N LYS A 73 8.81 8.82 14.40
CA LYS A 73 9.94 9.51 15.08
C LYS A 73 11.24 9.49 14.30
N ILE A 74 11.15 9.43 12.97
CA ILE A 74 12.31 9.52 12.08
C ILE A 74 12.79 10.98 12.06
N PRO A 75 14.09 11.26 12.29
CA PRO A 75 14.64 12.60 12.21
C PRO A 75 14.41 13.20 10.81
N PRO A 76 14.02 14.48 10.67
CA PRO A 76 13.76 15.10 9.36
C PRO A 76 14.91 14.94 8.36
N GLU A 77 16.17 15.01 8.80
CA GLU A 77 17.36 14.80 7.98
C GLU A 77 17.42 13.39 7.36
N ASP A 78 16.85 12.38 8.03
CA ASP A 78 16.93 10.97 7.64
C ASP A 78 15.74 10.52 6.79
N VAL A 79 14.59 11.22 6.86
CA VAL A 79 13.34 10.84 6.17
C VAL A 79 13.55 10.57 4.69
N ARG A 80 14.35 11.42 4.01
CA ARG A 80 14.60 11.25 2.59
C ARG A 80 15.31 9.93 2.33
N GLN A 81 16.42 9.67 3.03
CA GLN A 81 17.20 8.45 2.83
C GLN A 81 16.37 7.21 3.13
N HIS A 82 15.62 7.24 4.25
CA HIS A 82 14.70 6.17 4.64
C HIS A 82 13.69 5.81 3.55
N ILE A 83 13.06 6.82 2.93
CA ILE A 83 12.13 6.62 1.81
C ILE A 83 12.80 5.90 0.63
N TYR A 84 14.02 6.28 0.27
CA TYR A 84 14.73 5.64 -0.85
C TYR A 84 15.17 4.21 -0.53
N ASP A 85 15.59 3.94 0.70
CA ASP A 85 15.98 2.60 1.15
C ASP A 85 14.78 1.65 1.11
N ILE A 86 13.65 2.09 1.66
CA ILE A 86 12.39 1.34 1.63
C ILE A 86 11.89 1.15 0.20
N ARG A 87 11.97 2.19 -0.64
CA ARG A 87 11.62 2.09 -2.07
C ARG A 87 12.47 1.05 -2.79
N GLY A 88 13.78 1.01 -2.52
CA GLY A 88 14.69 0.02 -3.10
C GLY A 88 14.33 -1.41 -2.68
N LYS A 89 14.06 -1.61 -1.39
CA LYS A 89 13.62 -2.91 -0.84
C LYS A 89 12.28 -3.35 -1.43
N ALA A 90 11.30 -2.44 -1.52
CA ALA A 90 9.99 -2.75 -2.09
C ALA A 90 10.10 -3.10 -3.58
N TRP A 91 10.94 -2.37 -4.32
CA TRP A 91 11.17 -2.62 -5.74
C TRP A 91 11.80 -4.00 -6.01
N ALA A 92 12.66 -4.45 -5.10
CA ALA A 92 13.23 -5.80 -5.14
C ALA A 92 12.20 -6.91 -4.85
N ILE A 93 11.21 -6.64 -3.98
CA ILE A 93 10.07 -7.55 -3.75
C ILE A 93 9.21 -7.65 -5.01
N ARG A 94 8.79 -6.49 -5.54
CA ARG A 94 8.00 -6.42 -6.78
C ARG A 94 8.10 -5.04 -7.44
N PRO A 95 8.39 -4.96 -8.75
CA PRO A 95 8.52 -3.69 -9.47
C PRO A 95 7.16 -3.06 -9.81
N TYR A 96 6.37 -2.68 -8.81
CA TYR A 96 5.10 -2.01 -9.03
C TYR A 96 5.30 -0.55 -9.45
N PRO A 97 4.44 0.00 -10.34
CA PRO A 97 4.49 1.42 -10.66
C PRO A 97 4.33 2.31 -9.44
N CYS A 98 3.58 1.87 -8.42
CA CYS A 98 3.42 2.67 -7.21
C CYS A 98 4.74 2.90 -6.46
N THR A 99 5.66 1.93 -6.51
CA THR A 99 7.01 2.03 -5.94
C THR A 99 7.93 2.84 -6.84
N GLY A 100 7.93 2.54 -8.14
CA GLY A 100 8.80 3.19 -9.11
C GLY A 100 8.49 4.68 -9.30
N LEU A 101 7.22 5.06 -9.27
CA LEU A 101 6.78 6.46 -9.44
C LEU A 101 6.65 7.21 -8.10
N GLY A 102 7.01 6.60 -6.97
CA GLY A 102 6.86 7.20 -5.64
C GLY A 102 5.41 7.42 -5.19
N ARG A 103 4.43 6.76 -5.83
CA ARG A 103 3.00 6.89 -5.49
C ARG A 103 2.64 6.30 -4.14
N PHE A 104 3.46 5.40 -3.60
CA PHE A 104 3.24 4.86 -2.26
C PHE A 104 3.29 5.94 -1.16
N LEU A 105 3.83 7.13 -1.47
CA LEU A 105 3.84 8.30 -0.61
C LEU A 105 2.53 9.12 -0.70
N ASP A 106 1.75 8.93 -1.77
CA ASP A 106 0.47 9.63 -1.95
C ASP A 106 -0.56 9.03 -0.96
N ASN A 107 -0.84 9.71 0.16
CA ASN A 107 -1.88 9.26 1.10
C ASN A 107 -3.27 9.55 0.52
N LEU A 108 -3.78 8.65 -0.33
CA LEU A 108 -5.01 8.86 -1.08
C LEU A 108 -6.24 8.85 -0.15
N LEU A 109 -6.19 8.07 0.93
CA LEU A 109 -7.27 8.02 1.91
C LEU A 109 -7.45 9.37 2.61
N ALA A 110 -6.37 9.98 3.10
CA ALA A 110 -6.43 11.29 3.77
C ALA A 110 -6.87 12.42 2.85
N GLN A 111 -6.64 12.27 1.54
CA GLN A 111 -7.08 13.23 0.51
C GLN A 111 -8.55 13.02 0.09
N SER A 112 -9.17 11.92 0.47
CA SER A 112 -10.54 11.60 0.09
C SER A 112 -11.54 12.55 0.77
N PRO A 113 -12.54 13.09 0.03
CA PRO A 113 -13.64 13.83 0.64
C PRO A 113 -14.40 13.03 1.70
N ALA A 114 -14.40 11.70 1.58
CA ALA A 114 -15.06 10.79 2.52
C ALA A 114 -14.24 10.54 3.80
N TYR A 115 -13.03 11.07 3.93
CA TYR A 115 -12.14 10.74 5.05
C TYR A 115 -12.75 11.04 6.41
N LYS A 116 -13.43 12.19 6.55
CA LYS A 116 -14.10 12.56 7.80
C LYS A 116 -15.20 11.57 8.19
N ASP A 117 -15.97 11.10 7.20
CA ASP A 117 -17.03 10.12 7.42
C ASP A 117 -16.46 8.76 7.80
N ILE A 118 -15.35 8.34 7.16
CA ILE A 118 -14.65 7.10 7.50
C ILE A 118 -14.17 7.13 8.95
N VAL A 119 -13.53 8.23 9.37
CA VAL A 119 -13.06 8.42 10.76
C VAL A 119 -14.24 8.41 11.74
N ALA A 120 -15.35 9.07 11.41
CA ALA A 120 -16.55 9.09 12.26
C ALA A 120 -17.18 7.69 12.41
N ARG A 121 -17.27 6.93 11.32
CA ARG A 121 -17.80 5.56 11.32
C ARG A 121 -16.93 4.61 12.13
N LEU A 122 -15.60 4.70 11.99
CA LEU A 122 -14.65 3.92 12.79
C LEU A 122 -14.80 4.22 14.29
N LYS A 123 -14.94 5.50 14.68
CA LYS A 123 -15.26 5.88 16.07
C LYS A 123 -16.62 5.32 16.55
N GLY A 124 -17.55 5.13 15.62
CA GLY A 124 -18.87 4.56 15.88
C GLY A 124 -18.90 3.04 16.00
N GLY A 125 -17.80 2.33 15.74
CA GLY A 125 -17.72 0.88 15.85
C GLY A 125 -17.56 0.12 14.53
N ASP A 126 -17.65 0.80 13.38
CA ASP A 126 -17.54 0.17 12.07
C ASP A 126 -16.12 -0.35 11.79
N SER A 127 -15.98 -1.17 10.75
CA SER A 127 -14.69 -1.67 10.26
C SER A 127 -14.30 -1.03 8.92
N PHE A 128 -13.00 -0.92 8.66
CA PHE A 128 -12.41 -0.42 7.43
C PHE A 128 -11.53 -1.49 6.78
N ILE A 129 -11.56 -1.60 5.45
CA ILE A 129 -10.69 -2.50 4.69
C ILE A 129 -9.92 -1.74 3.61
N ASP A 130 -8.60 -1.92 3.61
CA ASP A 130 -7.69 -1.42 2.57
C ASP A 130 -7.33 -2.55 1.58
N ILE A 131 -7.75 -2.40 0.32
CA ILE A 131 -7.50 -3.37 -0.75
C ILE A 131 -6.36 -2.85 -1.63
N GLY A 132 -5.24 -3.58 -1.66
CA GLY A 132 -4.02 -3.11 -2.30
C GLY A 132 -3.13 -2.31 -1.36
N CYS A 133 -3.13 -2.65 -0.07
CA CYS A 133 -2.56 -1.86 1.02
C CYS A 133 -1.05 -1.60 0.96
N PHE A 134 -0.29 -2.38 0.18
CA PHE A 134 1.16 -2.23 0.02
C PHE A 134 1.92 -2.13 1.37
N LEU A 135 2.41 -0.95 1.77
CA LEU A 135 3.12 -0.71 3.05
C LEU A 135 2.17 -0.34 4.22
N GLY A 136 0.87 -0.16 3.95
CA GLY A 136 -0.18 0.17 4.93
C GLY A 136 -0.19 1.62 5.39
N GLN A 137 0.18 2.55 4.52
CA GLN A 137 0.24 3.98 4.84
C GLN A 137 -1.13 4.52 5.31
N GLU A 138 -2.19 4.16 4.59
CA GLU A 138 -3.57 4.55 4.89
C GLU A 138 -4.01 4.08 6.28
N LEU A 139 -3.65 2.85 6.67
CA LEU A 139 -3.95 2.31 8.00
C LEU A 139 -3.19 3.06 9.10
N ARG A 140 -1.92 3.41 8.86
CA ARG A 140 -1.11 4.16 9.83
C ARG A 140 -1.62 5.58 10.01
N GLN A 141 -2.13 6.20 8.95
CA GLN A 141 -2.83 7.47 9.04
C GLN A 141 -4.09 7.35 9.91
N LEU A 142 -4.94 6.35 9.68
CA LEU A 142 -6.14 6.13 10.50
C LEU A 142 -5.81 5.90 11.97
N VAL A 143 -4.81 5.07 12.25
CA VAL A 143 -4.36 4.79 13.62
C VAL A 143 -3.84 6.05 14.30
N TRP A 144 -3.11 6.89 13.56
CA TRP A 144 -2.61 8.15 14.07
C TRP A 144 -3.76 9.13 14.39
N ASP A 145 -4.67 9.38 13.44
CA ASP A 145 -5.76 10.34 13.61
C ASP A 145 -6.81 9.91 14.63
N LEU A 146 -7.00 8.59 14.82
CA LEU A 146 -7.85 8.02 15.86
C LEU A 146 -7.15 7.92 17.22
N ASN A 147 -5.87 8.33 17.31
CA ASN A 147 -5.05 8.23 18.50
C ASN A 147 -5.00 6.80 19.10
N GLY A 148 -4.98 5.79 18.20
CA GLY A 148 -5.06 4.37 18.53
C GLY A 148 -6.37 3.72 18.08
N ALA A 149 -6.55 3.57 16.77
CA ALA A 149 -7.72 2.84 16.23
C ALA A 149 -7.78 1.40 16.77
N PRO A 150 -8.98 0.87 17.08
CA PRO A 150 -9.15 -0.53 17.44
C PRO A 150 -8.62 -1.40 16.30
N THR A 151 -7.50 -2.10 16.53
CA THR A 151 -6.82 -2.90 15.50
C THR A 151 -7.66 -4.08 15.00
N ASP A 152 -8.73 -4.41 15.70
CA ASP A 152 -9.76 -5.35 15.27
C ASP A 152 -10.71 -4.79 14.20
N GLN A 153 -10.79 -3.46 14.04
CA GLN A 153 -11.64 -2.80 13.05
C GLN A 153 -10.94 -2.47 11.74
N LEU A 154 -9.60 -2.46 11.72
CA LEU A 154 -8.86 -2.19 10.50
C LEU A 154 -8.47 -3.52 9.85
N HIS A 155 -8.63 -3.60 8.54
CA HIS A 155 -8.29 -4.78 7.76
C HIS A 155 -7.54 -4.34 6.52
N ALA A 156 -6.66 -5.22 6.03
CA ALA A 156 -5.90 -4.90 4.86
C ALA A 156 -5.49 -6.15 4.09
N VAL A 157 -5.56 -6.04 2.78
CA VAL A 157 -5.38 -7.14 1.84
C VAL A 157 -4.40 -6.72 0.77
N GLY A 158 -3.36 -7.54 0.59
CA GLY A 158 -2.36 -7.39 -0.46
C GLY A 158 -2.08 -8.74 -1.11
N ILE A 159 -1.89 -8.73 -2.44
CA ILE A 159 -1.54 -9.94 -3.20
C ILE A 159 -0.07 -10.35 -3.05
N VAL A 160 0.78 -9.42 -2.62
CA VAL A 160 2.21 -9.66 -2.33
C VAL A 160 2.53 -9.12 -0.95
N ASN A 161 3.24 -9.92 -0.17
CA ASN A 161 3.60 -9.57 1.19
C ASN A 161 4.64 -8.44 1.23
N HIS A 162 4.19 -7.23 1.52
CA HIS A 162 5.03 -6.08 1.83
C HIS A 162 4.96 -5.70 3.32
N TRP A 163 4.31 -6.52 4.15
CA TRP A 163 3.99 -6.11 5.53
C TRP A 163 5.21 -5.89 6.40
N GLY A 164 6.21 -6.79 6.32
CA GLY A 164 7.47 -6.63 7.03
C GLY A 164 8.14 -5.29 6.71
N LEU A 165 8.12 -4.91 5.43
CA LEU A 165 8.67 -3.64 4.97
C LEU A 165 7.81 -2.44 5.39
N GLY A 166 6.49 -2.62 5.50
CA GLY A 166 5.59 -1.61 6.06
C GLY A 166 5.90 -1.29 7.53
N TYR A 167 6.23 -2.30 8.36
CA TYR A 167 6.70 -2.03 9.72
C TYR A 167 8.01 -1.28 9.73
N GLU A 168 8.97 -1.67 8.90
CA GLU A 168 10.25 -0.98 8.77
C GLU A 168 10.06 0.47 8.30
N PHE A 169 9.12 0.73 7.40
CA PHE A 169 8.84 2.07 6.91
C PHE A 169 8.31 3.01 8.01
N PHE A 170 7.58 2.46 8.99
CA PHE A 170 6.94 3.22 10.08
C PHE A 170 7.53 2.93 11.47
N SER A 171 8.80 2.50 11.55
CA SER A 171 9.48 2.14 12.81
C SER A 171 10.46 3.18 13.32
#